data_AF-A0A6B2E0S6-F1
#
_entry.id   AF-A0A6B2E0S6-F1
#
_cell.length_a   1.000
_cell.length_b   1.000
_cell.length_c   1.000
_cell.angle_alpha   90.00
_cell.angle_beta   90.00
_cell.angle_gamma   90.00
#
_symmetry.space_group_name_H-M   'P 1'
#
loop_
_entity.id
_entity.type
_entity.pdbx_description
1 polymer ?
#
loop_
_entity_poly.entity_id
_entity_poly.type
_entity_poly.pdbx_seq_one_letter_code
_entity_poly.pdbx_strand_id
1 'polypeptide(L)'
;AEAADFTAARELAERQVRLARDAGAFLQLQSALNFLAVTELLAGELTAAAASAEEDRALADATGNAPVGYAAVLLAAFRGQELPEEDAARGQLHLAHLADYGRAVRYNGLGRHDLALDAARRVFDDDVAGFPGLAT
;
A
#
# COMPACT_ATOMS: atom_id res chain seq x y z
N ALA A 1 -0.27 16.42 -13.81
CA ALA A 1 -0.36 15.79 -12.49
C ALA A 1 1.07 15.51 -12.05
N GLU A 2 1.55 16.18 -10.99
CA GLU A 2 2.77 15.76 -10.31
C GLU A 2 2.53 14.31 -9.89
N ALA A 3 3.18 13.35 -10.56
CA ALA A 3 3.21 11.99 -10.06
C ALA A 3 3.79 12.07 -8.64
N ALA A 4 3.08 11.48 -7.67
CA ALA A 4 3.44 11.54 -6.26
C ALA A 4 4.95 11.30 -6.06
N ASP A 5 5.61 12.18 -5.30
CA ASP A 5 7.04 12.02 -4.99
C ASP A 5 7.22 10.86 -4.00
N PHE A 6 7.34 9.65 -4.53
CA PHE A 6 7.55 8.43 -3.76
C PHE A 6 8.89 8.43 -3.01
N THR A 7 9.88 9.21 -3.48
CA THR A 7 11.16 9.32 -2.81
C THR A 7 11.00 10.10 -1.52
N ALA A 8 10.37 11.28 -1.58
CA ALA A 8 10.08 12.08 -0.40
C ALA A 8 9.13 11.35 0.57
N ALA A 9 8.12 10.64 0.06
CA ALA A 9 7.23 9.82 0.88
C ALA A 9 7.99 8.71 1.63
N ARG A 10 8.91 8.02 0.94
CA ARG A 10 9.74 6.96 1.54
C ARG A 10 10.68 7.53 2.60
N GLU A 11 11.36 8.64 2.32
CA GLU A 11 12.26 9.28 3.30
C GLU A 11 11.51 9.71 4.57
N LEU A 12 10.30 10.24 4.43
CA LEU A 12 9.43 10.58 5.54
C LEU A 12 9.03 9.33 6.34
N ALA A 13 8.56 8.28 5.66
CA ALA A 13 8.13 7.04 6.29
C ALA A 13 9.28 6.37 7.07
N GLU A 14 10.46 6.27 6.46
CA GLU A 14 11.66 5.74 7.13
C GLU A 14 12.04 6.55 8.36
N ARG A 15 11.91 7.88 8.30
CA ARG A 15 12.17 8.74 9.46
C ARG A 15 11.15 8.52 10.57
N GLN A 16 9.88 8.34 10.24
CA GLN A 16 8.83 8.01 11.23
C GLN A 16 9.11 6.66 11.90
N VAL A 17 9.51 5.64 11.13
CA VAL A 17 9.91 4.33 11.67
C VAL A 17 11.08 4.47 12.65
N ARG A 18 12.13 5.22 12.27
CA ARG A 18 13.28 5.46 13.17
C ARG A 18 12.86 6.13 14.47
N LEU A 19 12.10 7.22 14.39
CA LEU A 19 11.65 7.95 15.58
C LEU A 19 10.76 7.11 16.50
N ALA A 20 9.86 6.30 15.93
CA ALA A 20 8.99 5.43 16.70
C ALA A 20 9.77 4.30 17.40
N ARG A 21 10.80 3.74 16.74
CA ARG A 21 11.73 2.78 17.35
C ARG A 21 12.52 3.40 18.49
N ASP A 22 13.12 4.57 18.27
CA ASP A 22 13.91 5.26 19.29
C ASP A 22 13.09 5.62 20.54
N ALA A 23 11.81 5.93 20.35
CA ALA A 23 10.88 6.25 21.44
C ALA A 23 10.24 5.01 22.10
N GLY A 24 10.41 3.80 21.55
CA GLY A 24 9.70 2.61 22.00
C GLY A 24 8.17 2.70 21.82
N ALA A 25 7.72 3.51 20.86
CA ALA A 25 6.31 3.83 20.65
C ALA A 25 5.67 2.83 19.68
N PHE A 26 5.26 1.66 20.18
CA PHE A 26 4.84 0.53 19.34
C PHE A 26 3.66 0.83 18.41
N LEU A 27 2.61 1.52 18.88
CA LEU A 27 1.45 1.85 18.03
C LEU A 27 1.84 2.79 16.88
N GLN A 28 2.70 3.77 17.17
CA GLN A 28 3.24 4.68 16.17
C GLN A 28 4.17 3.96 15.19
N LEU A 29 4.93 2.97 15.67
CA LEU A 29 5.79 2.14 14.84
C LEU A 29 4.97 1.31 13.85
N GLN A 30 3.89 0.66 14.31
CA GLN A 30 2.96 -0.07 13.45
C GLN A 30 2.35 0.82 12.36
N SER A 31 1.91 2.03 12.73
CA SER A 31 1.40 3.00 11.76
C SER A 31 2.46 3.45 10.75
N ALA A 32 3.69 3.71 11.20
CA ALA A 32 4.79 4.12 10.33
C ALA A 32 5.23 2.99 9.37
N LEU A 33 5.27 1.74 9.84
CA LEU A 33 5.56 0.57 9.02
C LEU A 33 4.48 0.35 7.95
N ASN A 34 3.21 0.54 8.31
CA ASN A 34 2.12 0.44 7.35
C ASN A 34 2.23 1.52 6.26
N PHE A 35 2.52 2.77 6.63
CA PHE A 35 2.74 3.86 5.67
C PHE A 35 3.95 3.62 4.75
N LEU A 36 5.06 3.11 5.31
CA LEU A 36 6.24 2.71 4.53
C LEU A 36 5.87 1.61 3.51
N ALA A 37 5.18 0.57 3.96
CA ALA A 37 4.79 -0.55 3.11
C ALA A 37 3.87 -0.12 1.95
N VAL A 38 2.93 0.80 2.20
CA VAL A 38 2.07 1.36 1.13
C VAL A 38 2.90 2.17 0.14
N THR A 39 3.84 2.97 0.63
CA THR A 39 4.74 3.75 -0.25
C THR A 39 5.60 2.84 -1.13
N GLU A 40 6.12 1.75 -0.56
CA GLU A 40 6.89 0.72 -1.27
C GLU A 40 6.02 0.00 -2.31
N LEU A 41 4.76 -0.33 -2.00
CA LEU A 41 3.81 -0.91 -2.97
C LEU A 41 3.55 0.03 -4.14
N LEU A 42 3.33 1.31 -3.86
CA LEU A 42 3.12 2.33 -4.88
C LEU A 42 4.41 2.65 -5.66
N ALA A 43 5.59 2.35 -5.14
CA ALA A 43 6.84 2.41 -5.89
C ALA A 43 7.09 1.13 -6.72
N GLY A 44 6.29 0.07 -6.51
CA GLY A 44 6.46 -1.25 -7.12
C GLY A 44 7.46 -2.17 -6.42
N GLU A 45 7.91 -1.80 -5.23
CA GLU A 45 8.86 -2.54 -4.40
C GLU A 45 8.14 -3.55 -3.49
N LEU A 46 7.45 -4.53 -4.09
CA LEU A 46 6.60 -5.50 -3.38
C LEU A 46 7.34 -6.31 -2.30
N THR A 47 8.63 -6.58 -2.50
CA THR A 47 9.45 -7.31 -1.52
C THR A 47 9.71 -6.47 -0.27
N ALA A 48 10.03 -5.18 -0.45
CA ALA A 48 10.25 -4.26 0.66
C ALA A 48 8.95 -4.07 1.46
N ALA A 49 7.83 -3.86 0.74
CA ALA A 49 6.52 -3.75 1.37
C ALA A 49 6.12 -5.00 2.18
N ALA A 50 6.45 -6.19 1.68
CA ALA A 50 6.19 -7.44 2.39
C ALA A 50 6.98 -7.53 3.70
N ALA A 51 8.23 -7.08 3.72
CA ALA A 51 9.05 -7.06 4.92
C ALA A 51 8.47 -6.10 5.98
N SER A 52 8.09 -4.90 5.55
CA SER A 52 7.45 -3.88 6.41
C SER A 52 6.11 -4.36 7.00
N ALA A 53 5.27 -5.03 6.19
CA ALA A 53 3.99 -5.58 6.64
C ALA A 53 4.15 -6.77 7.61
N GLU A 54 5.18 -7.62 7.40
CA GLU A 54 5.49 -8.73 8.29
C GLU A 54 5.99 -8.24 9.66
N GLU A 55 6.74 -7.13 9.69
CA GLU A 55 7.16 -6.50 10.95
C GLU A 55 5.96 -5.93 11.73
N ASP A 56 5.02 -5.24 11.06
CA ASP A 56 3.77 -4.79 11.70
C ASP A 56 3.00 -5.97 12.32
N ARG A 57 2.91 -7.09 11.59
CA ARG A 57 2.26 -8.32 12.07
C ARG A 57 2.98 -8.90 13.30
N ALA A 58 4.31 -8.94 13.30
CA ALA A 58 5.09 -9.42 14.44
C ALA A 58 4.93 -8.52 15.68
N LEU A 59 4.82 -7.19 15.48
CA LEU A 59 4.54 -6.24 16.56
C LEU A 59 3.13 -6.40 17.13
N ALA A 60 2.14 -6.64 16.28
CA ALA A 60 0.78 -6.94 16.69
C ALA A 60 0.73 -8.20 17.57
N ASP A 61 1.37 -9.30 17.11
CA ASP A 61 1.47 -10.56 17.86
C ASP A 61 2.17 -10.36 19.22
N ALA A 62 3.26 -9.60 19.26
CA ALA A 62 4.03 -9.37 20.48
C ALA A 62 3.33 -8.46 21.49
N THR A 63 2.54 -7.50 21.01
CA THR A 63 1.84 -6.52 21.87
C THR A 63 0.42 -6.93 22.23
N GLY A 64 -0.12 -7.96 21.57
CA GLY A 64 -1.52 -8.37 21.69
C GLY A 64 -2.51 -7.38 21.06
N ASN A 65 -2.01 -6.42 20.27
CA ASN A 65 -2.83 -5.44 19.55
C ASN A 65 -3.18 -5.96 18.15
N ALA A 66 -4.23 -5.40 17.55
CA ALA A 66 -4.54 -5.67 16.15
C ALA A 66 -3.51 -5.00 15.22
N PRO A 67 -3.08 -5.65 14.12
CA PRO A 67 -2.26 -5.01 13.11
C PRO A 67 -3.07 -3.93 12.39
N VAL A 68 -2.37 -2.95 11.81
CA VAL A 68 -3.04 -1.92 10.98
C VAL A 68 -3.62 -2.54 9.71
N GLY A 69 -2.97 -3.59 9.18
CA GLY A 69 -3.55 -4.53 8.20
C GLY A 69 -3.71 -4.01 6.77
N TYR A 70 -3.75 -2.70 6.57
CA TYR A 70 -4.01 -2.08 5.26
C TYR A 70 -2.96 -2.44 4.18
N ALA A 71 -1.67 -2.37 4.50
CA ALA A 71 -0.60 -2.79 3.59
C ALA A 71 -0.65 -4.28 3.22
N ALA A 72 -1.10 -5.15 4.14
CA ALA A 72 -1.22 -6.58 3.88
C ALA A 72 -2.35 -6.88 2.88
N VAL A 73 -3.49 -6.20 3.02
CA VAL A 73 -4.60 -6.27 2.05
C VAL A 73 -4.15 -5.79 0.67
N LEU A 74 -3.43 -4.67 0.61
CA LEU A 74 -2.90 -4.16 -0.65
C LEU A 74 -1.87 -5.08 -1.29
N LEU A 75 -0.96 -5.65 -0.49
CA LEU A 75 0.01 -6.62 -0.99
C LEU A 75 -0.67 -7.86 -1.57
N ALA A 76 -1.75 -8.34 -0.94
CA ALA A 76 -2.55 -9.44 -1.47
C ALA A 76 -3.22 -9.07 -2.81
N ALA A 77 -3.76 -7.85 -2.92
CA ALA A 77 -4.33 -7.33 -4.16
C ALA A 77 -3.29 -7.25 -5.29
N PHE A 78 -2.09 -6.73 -5.00
CA PHE A 78 -0.97 -6.65 -5.96
C PHE A 78 -0.47 -8.03 -6.39
N ARG A 79 -0.59 -9.04 -5.52
CA ARG A 79 -0.29 -10.44 -5.84
C ARG A 79 -1.42 -11.12 -6.62
N GLY A 80 -2.56 -10.45 -6.83
CA GLY A 80 -3.71 -10.99 -7.53
C GLY A 80 -4.51 -12.02 -6.71
N GLN A 81 -4.43 -11.93 -5.38
CA GLN A 81 -5.21 -12.77 -4.48
C GLN A 81 -6.63 -12.19 -4.32
N GLU A 82 -7.62 -13.06 -4.12
CA GLU A 82 -8.97 -12.62 -3.77
C GLU A 82 -8.95 -11.98 -2.38
N LEU A 83 -9.54 -10.79 -2.25
CA LEU A 83 -9.67 -10.09 -0.98
C LEU A 83 -10.98 -10.52 -0.28
N PRO A 84 -11.00 -10.57 1.06
CA PRO A 84 -12.24 -10.80 1.80
C PRO A 84 -13.31 -9.75 1.45
N GLU A 85 -14.58 -10.17 1.36
CA GLU A 85 -15.70 -9.28 1.02
C GLU A 85 -15.85 -8.10 2.01
N GLU A 86 -15.43 -8.29 3.25
CA GLU A 86 -15.47 -7.31 4.34
C GLU A 86 -14.49 -6.15 4.13
N ASP A 87 -13.29 -6.47 3.62
CA ASP A 87 -12.24 -5.50 3.29
C ASP A 87 -12.57 -4.78 1.98
N ALA A 88 -13.14 -5.52 1.02
CA ALA A 88 -13.73 -4.93 -0.17
C ALA A 88 -14.84 -3.94 0.21
N ALA A 89 -15.71 -4.27 1.16
CA ALA A 89 -16.82 -3.42 1.59
C ALA A 89 -16.40 -2.15 2.34
N ARG A 90 -15.27 -2.16 3.05
CA ARG A 90 -14.69 -0.95 3.68
C ARG A 90 -13.94 -0.04 2.71
N GLY A 91 -13.58 -0.52 1.51
CA GLY A 91 -12.73 0.17 0.53
C GLY A 91 -13.22 0.03 -0.91
N GLN A 92 -14.54 0.11 -1.13
CA GLN A 92 -15.26 -0.40 -2.30
C GLN A 92 -14.92 0.23 -3.66
N LEU A 93 -14.16 1.34 -3.70
CA LEU A 93 -13.62 1.92 -4.94
C LEU A 93 -12.08 1.78 -4.99
N HIS A 94 -11.40 2.04 -3.88
CA HIS A 94 -9.94 2.17 -3.83
C HIS A 94 -9.19 0.85 -4.09
N LEU A 95 -9.72 -0.30 -3.65
CA LEU A 95 -9.04 -1.60 -3.79
C LEU A 95 -9.05 -2.12 -5.24
N ALA A 96 -10.10 -1.82 -6.02
CA ALA A 96 -10.17 -2.21 -7.43
C ALA A 96 -9.17 -1.41 -8.28
N HIS A 97 -9.08 -0.10 -8.07
CA HIS A 97 -8.04 0.73 -8.70
C HIS A 97 -6.63 0.26 -8.33
N LEU A 98 -6.41 -0.12 -7.07
CA LEU A 98 -5.11 -0.61 -6.62
C LEU A 98 -4.77 -2.00 -7.18
N ALA A 99 -5.76 -2.85 -7.43
CA ALA A 99 -5.55 -4.12 -8.11
C ALA A 99 -5.12 -3.91 -9.57
N ASP A 100 -5.76 -3.00 -10.30
CA ASP A 100 -5.35 -2.65 -11.68
C ASP A 100 -4.02 -1.91 -11.71
N TYR A 101 -3.73 -1.07 -10.71
CA TYR A 101 -2.41 -0.45 -10.53
C TYR A 101 -1.32 -1.51 -10.27
N GLY A 102 -1.58 -2.47 -9.37
CA GLY A 102 -0.67 -3.57 -9.09
C GLY A 102 -0.43 -4.47 -10.31
N ARG A 103 -1.47 -4.70 -11.12
CA ARG A 103 -1.32 -5.37 -12.43
C ARG A 103 -0.43 -4.57 -13.37
N ALA A 104 -0.61 -3.25 -13.46
CA ALA A 104 0.21 -2.40 -14.29
C ALA A 104 1.69 -2.47 -13.92
N VAL A 105 2.01 -2.31 -12.64
CA VAL A 105 3.38 -2.40 -12.11
C VAL A 105 3.98 -3.78 -12.40
N ARG A 106 3.25 -4.86 -12.11
CA ARG A 106 3.71 -6.23 -12.34
C ARG A 106 3.98 -6.50 -13.83
N TYR A 107 3.07 -6.10 -14.72
CA TYR A 107 3.24 -6.30 -16.16
C TYR A 107 4.42 -5.51 -16.70
N ASN A 108 4.67 -4.30 -16.15
CA ASN A 108 5.83 -3.50 -16.52
C ASN A 108 7.14 -4.21 -16.13
N GLY A 109 7.24 -4.73 -14.91
CA GLY A 109 8.40 -5.50 -14.44
C GLY A 109 8.64 -6.82 -15.20
N LEU A 110 7.60 -7.40 -15.80
CA LEU A 110 7.69 -8.60 -16.65
C LEU A 110 7.95 -8.30 -18.14
N GLY A 111 8.14 -7.03 -18.52
CA GLY A 111 8.34 -6.60 -19.92
C GLY A 111 7.07 -6.68 -20.78
N ARG A 112 5.88 -6.83 -20.18
CA ARG A 112 4.59 -6.94 -20.87
C ARG A 112 3.91 -5.58 -20.95
N HIS A 113 4.53 -4.65 -21.67
CA HIS A 113 4.17 -3.24 -21.62
C HIS A 113 2.74 -2.93 -22.10
N ASP A 114 2.21 -3.68 -23.07
CA ASP A 114 0.84 -3.47 -23.55
C ASP A 114 -0.20 -3.77 -22.47
N LEU A 115 -0.05 -4.89 -21.77
CA LEU A 115 -0.90 -5.26 -20.63
C LEU A 115 -0.72 -4.29 -19.46
N ALA A 116 0.49 -3.76 -19.27
CA ALA A 116 0.77 -2.76 -18.26
C ALA A 116 0.01 -1.46 -18.55
N LEU A 117 0.03 -1.01 -19.80
CA LEU A 117 -0.66 0.19 -20.25
C LEU A 117 -2.18 0.05 -20.13
N ASP A 118 -2.74 -1.09 -20.53
CA ASP A 118 -4.18 -1.33 -20.43
C ASP A 118 -4.66 -1.36 -18.97
N ALA A 119 -3.87 -1.96 -18.07
CA ALA A 119 -4.15 -1.94 -16.65
C ALA A 119 -4.04 -0.54 -16.05
N ALA A 120 -2.99 0.23 -16.40
CA ALA A 120 -2.82 1.60 -15.94
C ALA A 120 -3.95 2.52 -16.42
N ARG A 121 -4.42 2.35 -17.66
CA ARG A 121 -5.54 3.12 -18.21
C ARG A 121 -6.82 2.93 -17.39
N ARG A 122 -7.17 1.68 -17.04
CA ARG A 122 -8.34 1.42 -16.18
C ARG A 122 -8.25 2.14 -14.83
N VAL A 123 -7.05 2.22 -14.25
CA VAL A 123 -6.85 3.03 -13.03
C VAL A 123 -7.28 4.47 -13.26
N PHE A 124 -6.79 5.14 -14.30
CA PHE A 124 -7.08 6.56 -14.57
C PHE A 124 -8.48 6.82 -15.12
N ASP A 125 -9.01 5.91 -15.92
CA ASP A 125 -10.34 6.02 -16.53
C ASP A 125 -11.43 5.82 -15.47
N ASP A 126 -11.17 4.98 -14.46
CA ASP A 126 -12.07 4.78 -13.34
C ASP A 126 -11.80 5.79 -12.19
N ASP A 127 -10.59 6.38 -12.07
CA ASP A 127 -10.20 7.42 -11.09
C ASP A 127 -10.71 8.84 -11.48
N VAL A 128 -11.95 8.94 -11.97
CA VAL A 128 -12.60 10.23 -12.31
C VAL A 128 -13.02 11.04 -11.07
N ALA A 129 -12.75 10.57 -9.85
CA ALA A 129 -13.01 11.35 -8.64
C ALA A 129 -11.89 11.15 -7.61
N GLY A 130 -10.88 12.02 -7.69
CA GLY A 130 -9.90 12.17 -6.64
C GLY A 130 -10.56 12.26 -5.26
N PHE A 131 -9.98 11.54 -4.29
CA PHE A 131 -10.21 11.67 -2.85
C PHE A 131 -11.51 12.40 -2.42
N PRO A 132 -12.72 11.83 -2.60
CA PRO A 132 -13.93 12.45 -2.06
C PRO A 132 -14.01 12.28 -0.53
N GLY A 133 -13.17 11.43 0.06
CA GLY A 133 -13.22 11.05 1.48
C GLY A 133 -12.64 12.05 2.48
N LEU A 134 -12.23 13.25 2.05
CA LEU A 134 -11.78 14.33 2.95
C LEU A 134 -12.62 15.62 2.86
N ALA A 135 -13.79 15.56 2.21
CA ALA A 135 -14.79 16.58 2.36
C ALA A 135 -15.94 16.04 3.23
N THR A 136 -16.01 16.62 4.44
CA THR A 136 -17.03 16.52 5.51
C THR A 136 -17.01 15.31 6.43
#